data_AF-A0A8T5PR30-F1
#
_entry.id   AF-A0A8T5PR30-F1
#
_cell.length_a   1.000
_cell.length_b   1.000
_cell.length_c   1.000
_cell.angle_alpha   90.00
_cell.angle_beta   90.00
_cell.angle_gamma   90.00
#
_symmetry.space_group_name_H-M   'P 1'
#
loop_
_entity.id
_entity.type
_entity.pdbx_description
1 polymer ?
#
loop_
_entity_poly.entity_id
_entity_poly.type
_entity_poly.pdbx_seq_one_letter_code
_entity_poly.pdbx_strand_id
1 'polypeptide(L)' 'MGKINKQWHLKHKMPKNPTFEQRVKWHKEHVKHGKCRTGFPEKLKQEMKKRGIK' A
#
# COMPACT_ATOMS: atom_id res chain seq x y z
N MET A 1 2.12 10.94 16.12
CA MET A 1 2.98 9.81 15.67
C MET A 1 2.12 8.56 15.54
N GLY A 2 1.70 8.19 14.33
CA GLY A 2 0.89 7.00 14.12
C GLY A 2 1.74 5.73 14.30
N LYS A 3 1.36 4.84 15.22
CA LYS A 3 2.04 3.55 15.41
C LYS A 3 2.00 2.76 14.11
N ILE A 4 3.13 2.67 13.41
CA ILE A 4 3.27 1.76 12.29
C ILE A 4 3.13 0.33 12.80
N ASN A 5 2.42 -0.53 12.06
CA ASN A 5 2.42 -1.95 12.38
C ASN A 5 3.78 -2.54 11.98
N LYS A 6 4.77 -2.45 12.88
CA LYS A 6 6.15 -2.86 12.63
C LYS A 6 6.23 -4.32 12.20
N GLN A 7 5.45 -5.21 12.81
CA GLN A 7 5.41 -6.63 12.45
C GLN A 7 4.97 -6.84 11.01
N TRP A 8 3.92 -6.15 10.57
CA TRP A 8 3.45 -6.24 9.19
C TRP A 8 4.47 -5.65 8.22
N HIS A 9 5.05 -4.49 8.52
CA HIS A 9 6.08 -3.88 7.67
C HIS A 9 7.36 -4.70 7.57
N LEU A 10 7.73 -5.46 8.61
CA LEU A 10 8.88 -6.36 8.58
C LEU A 10 8.62 -7.59 7.72
N LYS A 11 7.42 -8.17 7.80
CA LYS A 11 7.01 -9.33 6.98
C LYS A 11 6.72 -8.96 5.52
N HIS A 12 6.09 -7.80 5.31
CA HIS A 12 5.69 -7.27 4.01
C HIS A 12 6.47 -5.98 3.75
N LYS A 13 7.78 -6.09 3.54
CA LYS A 13 8.59 -4.94 3.15
C LYS A 13 8.28 -4.56 1.71
N MET A 14 8.04 -3.28 1.44
CA MET A 14 7.86 -2.82 0.07
C MET A 14 9.22 -2.92 -0.66
N PRO A 15 9.25 -3.49 -1.88
CA PRO A 15 10.47 -3.52 -2.70
C PRO A 15 11.03 -2.11 -2.94
N LYS A 16 12.32 -2.00 -3.25
CA LYS A 16 12.98 -0.72 -3.53
C LYS A 16 12.40 -0.04 -4.80
N ASN A 17 12.12 -0.83 -5.83
CA ASN A 17 11.48 -0.41 -7.07
C ASN A 17 10.25 -1.29 -7.35
N PRO A 18 9.14 -1.09 -6.62
CA PRO A 18 7.95 -1.90 -6.82
C PRO A 18 7.28 -1.47 -8.12
N THR A 19 6.82 -2.45 -8.90
CA THR A 19 5.91 -2.16 -10.00
C THR A 19 4.60 -1.60 -9.45
N PHE A 20 3.82 -0.95 -10.31
CA PHE A 20 2.52 -0.40 -9.94
C PHE A 20 1.63 -1.45 -9.26
N GLU A 21 1.54 -2.63 -9.86
CA GLU A 21 0.72 -3.74 -9.34
C GLU A 21 1.22 -4.25 -7.99
N GLN A 22 2.54 -4.39 -7.83
CA GLN A 22 3.14 -4.75 -6.53
C GLN A 22 2.81 -3.70 -5.47
N ARG A 23 2.88 -2.41 -5.83
CA ARG A 23 2.53 -1.31 -4.93
C ARG A 23 1.04 -1.32 -4.57
N VAL A 24 0.14 -1.58 -5.52
CA VAL A 24 -1.31 -1.70 -5.26
C VAL A 24 -1.60 -2.91 -4.37
N LYS A 25 -1.07 -4.08 -4.70
CA LYS A 25 -1.25 -5.31 -3.92
C LYS A 25 -0.77 -5.12 -2.48
N TRP A 26 0.42 -4.55 -2.31
CA TRP A 26 0.97 -4.23 -1.01
C TRP A 26 0.05 -3.29 -0.20
N HIS A 27 -0.46 -2.21 -0.81
CA HIS A 27 -1.39 -1.30 -0.12
C HIS A 27 -2.76 -1.94 0.17
N LYS A 28 -3.27 -2.81 -0.70
CA LYS A 28 -4.50 -3.57 -0.44
C LYS A 28 -4.34 -4.45 0.81
N GLU A 29 -3.25 -5.18 0.91
CA GLU A 29 -2.95 -6.00 2.09
C GLU A 29 -2.64 -5.15 3.32
N HIS A 30 -2.01 -3.99 3.12
CA HIS A 30 -1.74 -3.02 4.18
C HIS A 30 -3.02 -2.48 4.78
N VAL A 31 -4.00 -2.06 3.97
CA VAL A 31 -5.27 -1.56 4.48
C VAL A 31 -6.04 -2.66 5.21
N LYS A 32 -5.93 -3.92 4.75
CA LYS A 32 -6.60 -5.08 5.37
C LYS A 32 -5.98 -5.50 6.72
N HIS A 33 -4.65 -5.47 6.86
CA HIS A 33 -3.94 -5.99 8.05
C HIS A 33 -3.15 -4.93 8.82
N GLY A 34 -2.55 -3.99 8.09
CA GLY A 34 -1.74 -2.88 8.57
C GLY A 34 -2.62 -1.72 9.05
N LYS A 35 -3.06 -1.81 10.30
CA LYS A 35 -3.86 -0.80 11.04
C LYS A 35 -3.26 0.62 11.10
N CYS A 36 -2.11 0.88 10.47
CA CYS A 36 -1.44 2.18 10.52
C CYS A 36 -1.78 3.12 9.36
N ARG A 37 -2.41 2.63 8.28
CA ARG A 37 -2.95 3.51 7.22
C ARG A 37 -4.24 2.93 6.67
N THR A 38 -5.32 3.70 6.80
CA THR A 38 -6.67 3.35 6.35
C THR A 38 -6.94 3.66 4.88
N GLY A 39 -5.92 4.04 4.09
CA GLY A 39 -6.14 4.40 2.68
C GLY A 39 -4.91 4.36 1.80
N PHE A 40 -5.16 4.42 0.50
CA PHE A 40 -4.13 4.50 -0.54
C PHE A 40 -3.57 5.92 -0.64
N PRO A 41 -2.26 6.08 -0.91
CA PRO A 41 -1.67 7.37 -1.23
C PRO A 41 -2.30 7.96 -2.50
N GLU A 42 -2.44 9.28 -2.54
CA GLU A 42 -3.18 9.99 -3.59
C GLU A 42 -2.63 9.74 -5.00
N LYS A 43 -1.30 9.76 -5.16
CA LYS A 43 -0.63 9.41 -6.42
C LYS A 43 -1.00 8.00 -6.92
N LEU A 44 -1.11 7.03 -5.99
CA LEU A 44 -1.49 5.66 -6.32
C LEU A 44 -2.97 5.58 -6.73
N LYS A 45 -3.86 6.30 -6.02
CA LYS A 45 -5.28 6.39 -6.40
C LYS A 45 -5.48 7.00 -7.79
N GLN A 46 -4.76 8.10 -8.08
CA GLN A 46 -4.80 8.74 -9.39
C GLN A 46 -4.35 7.78 -10.48
N GLU A 47 -3.27 7.04 -10.25
CA GLU A 47 -2.74 6.10 -11.22
C GLU A 47 -3.63 4.84 -11.37
N MET A 48 -4.28 4.37 -10.29
CA MET A 48 -5.33 3.33 -10.36
C MET A 48 -6.51 3.80 -11.21
N LYS A 49 -6.98 5.04 -10.99
CA LYS A 49 -8.07 5.65 -11.77
C LYS A 49 -7.69 5.78 -13.26
N LYS A 50 -6.46 6.24 -13.56
CA LYS A 50 -5.95 6.33 -14.93
C LYS A 50 -5.88 4.97 -15.63
N ARG A 51 -5.54 3.91 -14.90
CA ARG A 51 -5.44 2.54 -15.42
C ARG A 51 -6.77 1.78 -15.42
N GLY A 52 -7.86 2.39 -14.96
CA GLY A 52 -9.19 1.75 -14.89
C GLY A 52 -9.32 0.66 -13.81
N ILE A 53 -8.41 0.64 -12.83
CA ILE A 53 -8.39 -0.38 -11.77
C ILE A 53 -9.27 0.12 -10.62
N LYS A 54 -10.43 -0.52 -10.44
CA LYS A 54 -11.35 -0.29 -9.31
C LYS A 54 -10.90 -1.04 -8.04
#